data_AF-A0A4Y9L4Z8-F1
#
_entry.id   AF-A0A4Y9L4Z8-F1
#
_cell.length_a   1.000
_cell.length_b   1.000
_cell.length_c   1.000
_cell.angle_alpha   90.00
_cell.angle_beta   90.00
_cell.angle_gamma   90.00
#
_symmetry.space_group_name_H-M   'P 1'
#
loop_
_entity.id
_entity.type
_entity.pdbx_description
1 polymer ?
#
loop_
_entity_poly.entity_id
_entity_poly.type
_entity_poly.pdbx_seq_one_letter_code
_entity_poly.pdbx_strand_id
1 'polypeptide(L)'
;MRHTPAMSVITLRQITAATVRAICALETGEEQKRFVAPNALSIAQAYFEPRAIFRAVYADEVPVGFVMWKPSDETEVAYLWRFMIDHKHQKKGYAKQAITQLIDLLRDSGYRQIQTSVVIGDGGPLNFYRSIGFDETDAMLANGERVLTRSL
;
A
#
# COMPACT_ATOMS: atom_id res chain seq x y z
N MET A 1 2.12 26.85 25.57
CA MET A 1 1.04 26.12 24.87
C MET A 1 1.68 25.13 23.92
N ARG A 2 1.43 23.83 24.07
CA ARG A 2 1.94 22.83 23.11
C ARG A 2 1.01 22.87 21.91
N HIS A 3 1.49 23.34 20.75
CA HIS A 3 0.77 23.14 19.50
C HIS A 3 0.76 21.65 19.21
N THR A 4 -0.40 21.02 19.35
CA THR A 4 -0.66 19.74 18.70
C THR A 4 -0.66 20.03 17.19
N PRO A 5 0.31 19.54 16.40
CA PRO A 5 0.26 19.74 14.96
C PRO A 5 -1.04 19.14 14.43
N ALA A 6 -1.76 19.88 13.57
CA ALA A 6 -2.94 19.35 12.90
C ALA A 6 -2.55 18.08 12.15
N MET A 7 -3.33 17.01 12.31
CA MET A 7 -3.11 15.78 11.56
C MET A 7 -3.43 16.03 10.08
N SER A 8 -2.47 15.79 9.18
CA SER A 8 -2.70 15.85 7.73
C SER A 8 -3.82 14.89 7.32
N VAL A 9 -4.66 15.32 6.38
CA VAL A 9 -5.69 14.47 5.79
C VAL A 9 -5.04 13.60 4.73
N ILE A 10 -5.10 12.29 4.91
CA ILE A 10 -4.65 11.36 3.86
C ILE A 10 -5.73 11.23 2.80
N THR A 11 -5.35 11.10 1.53
CA THR A 11 -6.27 10.79 0.41
C THR A 11 -5.62 9.88 -0.62
N LEU A 12 -6.43 9.05 -1.30
CA LEU A 12 -6.00 8.22 -2.44
C LEU A 12 -6.41 8.90 -3.75
N ARG A 13 -5.43 9.36 -4.54
CA ARG A 13 -5.66 10.18 -5.74
C ARG A 13 -5.23 9.46 -7.01
N GLN A 14 -5.95 9.74 -8.11
CA GLN A 14 -5.56 9.26 -9.44
C GLN A 14 -4.19 9.84 -9.84
N ILE A 15 -3.36 9.02 -10.45
CA ILE A 15 -2.09 9.45 -11.06
C ILE A 15 -2.38 9.93 -12.48
N THR A 16 -1.84 11.09 -12.84
CA THR A 16 -2.03 11.72 -14.16
C THR A 16 -0.67 11.94 -14.82
N ALA A 17 -0.67 12.36 -16.10
CA ALA A 17 0.55 12.76 -16.79
C ALA A 17 1.33 13.87 -16.04
N ALA A 18 0.62 14.75 -15.32
CA ALA A 18 1.23 15.82 -14.53
C ALA A 18 1.87 15.30 -13.23
N THR A 19 1.32 14.25 -12.60
CA THR A 19 1.77 13.78 -11.29
C THR A 19 2.73 12.58 -11.37
N VAL A 20 2.69 11.81 -12.46
CA VAL A 20 3.43 10.53 -12.57
C VAL A 20 4.92 10.64 -12.26
N ARG A 21 5.59 11.71 -12.72
CA ARG A 21 7.03 11.91 -12.47
C ARG A 21 7.33 12.05 -10.98
N ALA A 22 6.52 12.83 -10.26
CA ALA A 22 6.68 13.02 -8.82
C ALA A 22 6.43 11.72 -8.05
N ILE A 23 5.41 10.94 -8.44
CA ILE A 23 5.11 9.65 -7.80
C ILE A 23 6.19 8.62 -8.07
N CYS A 24 6.77 8.60 -9.27
CA CYS A 24 7.90 7.74 -9.60
C CYS A 24 9.19 8.10 -8.86
N ALA A 25 9.32 9.36 -8.43
CA ALA A 25 10.49 9.85 -7.68
C ALA A 25 10.39 9.62 -6.16
N LEU A 26 9.26 9.09 -5.66
CA LEU A 26 9.14 8.70 -4.24
C LEU A 26 10.01 7.48 -3.95
N GLU A 27 10.69 7.50 -2.82
CA GLU A 27 11.67 6.48 -2.44
C GLU A 27 11.32 5.86 -1.09
N THR A 28 11.26 4.54 -1.04
CA THR A 28 11.36 3.80 0.22
C THR A 28 12.77 3.97 0.78
N GLY A 29 12.94 3.89 2.10
CA GLY A 29 14.27 3.98 2.72
C GLY A 29 15.20 2.88 2.17
N GLU A 30 16.52 3.10 2.20
CA GLU A 30 17.52 2.18 1.61
C GLU A 30 17.31 0.72 2.05
N GLU A 31 17.05 0.49 3.34
CA GLU A 31 16.81 -0.85 3.90
C GLU A 31 15.53 -1.53 3.39
N GLN A 32 14.58 -0.74 2.88
CA GLN A 32 13.27 -1.20 2.41
C GLN A 32 13.18 -1.36 0.90
N LYS A 33 14.18 -0.87 0.14
CA LYS A 33 14.20 -0.99 -1.34
C LYS A 33 14.12 -2.44 -1.81
N ARG A 34 14.59 -3.40 -1.01
CA ARG A 34 14.52 -4.84 -1.31
C ARG A 34 13.11 -5.43 -1.20
N PHE A 35 12.18 -4.73 -0.55
CA PHE A 35 10.84 -5.24 -0.26
C PHE A 35 9.76 -4.72 -1.22
N VAL A 36 10.00 -3.60 -1.91
CA VAL A 36 9.01 -2.98 -2.80
C VAL A 36 9.67 -2.54 -4.10
N ALA A 37 9.09 -2.94 -5.23
CA ALA A 37 9.54 -2.48 -6.54
C ALA A 37 9.34 -0.95 -6.69
N PRO A 38 10.18 -0.27 -7.49
CA PRO A 38 9.97 1.14 -7.80
C PRO A 38 8.57 1.41 -8.36
N ASN A 39 8.00 2.58 -8.04
CA ASN A 39 6.66 2.96 -8.49
C ASN A 39 6.55 2.97 -10.02
N ALA A 40 7.62 3.36 -10.74
CA ALA A 40 7.66 3.31 -12.21
C ALA A 40 7.48 1.88 -12.76
N LEU A 41 8.18 0.90 -12.18
CA LEU A 41 8.04 -0.51 -12.56
C LEU A 41 6.63 -1.03 -12.22
N SER A 42 6.12 -0.67 -11.05
CA SER A 42 4.78 -1.05 -10.62
C SER A 42 3.72 -0.54 -11.61
N ILE A 43 3.76 0.75 -11.96
CA ILE A 43 2.84 1.35 -12.94
C ILE A 43 2.97 0.66 -14.30
N ALA A 44 4.19 0.38 -14.77
CA ALA A 44 4.39 -0.34 -16.02
C ALA A 44 3.78 -1.75 -15.98
N GLN A 45 3.95 -2.51 -14.89
CA GLN A 45 3.35 -3.82 -14.71
C GLN A 45 1.81 -3.78 -14.71
N ALA A 46 1.21 -2.73 -14.15
CA ALA A 46 -0.25 -2.57 -14.16
C ALA A 46 -0.84 -2.46 -15.58
N TYR A 47 -0.09 -1.95 -16.58
CA TYR A 47 -0.56 -1.94 -17.97
C TYR A 47 -0.68 -3.35 -18.59
N PHE A 48 -0.08 -4.36 -17.96
CA PHE A 48 -0.17 -5.76 -18.38
C PHE A 48 -1.06 -6.60 -17.45
N GLU A 49 -1.71 -5.98 -16.46
CA GLU A 49 -2.73 -6.59 -15.59
C GLU A 49 -3.99 -5.71 -15.64
N PRO A 50 -4.94 -5.97 -16.54
CA PRO A 50 -6.11 -5.10 -16.76
C PRO A 50 -6.99 -4.90 -15.53
N ARG A 51 -6.91 -5.79 -14.53
CA ARG A 51 -7.65 -5.70 -13.27
C ARG A 51 -6.92 -4.86 -12.20
N ALA A 52 -5.68 -4.44 -12.44
CA ALA A 52 -4.90 -3.67 -11.50
C ALA A 52 -5.42 -2.23 -11.39
N ILE A 53 -5.58 -1.77 -10.16
CA ILE A 53 -5.95 -0.40 -9.83
C ILE A 53 -4.84 0.16 -8.95
N PHE A 54 -4.46 1.41 -9.19
CA PHE A 54 -3.46 2.09 -8.38
C PHE A 54 -3.80 3.55 -8.14
N ARG A 55 -3.30 4.08 -7.02
CA ARG A 55 -3.47 5.47 -6.59
C ARG A 55 -2.18 5.98 -5.95
N ALA A 56 -1.97 7.28 -6.06
CA ALA A 56 -1.00 7.96 -5.22
C ALA A 56 -1.62 8.23 -3.84
N VAL A 57 -0.79 8.12 -2.80
CA VAL A 57 -1.14 8.51 -1.43
C VAL A 57 -0.69 9.94 -1.24
N TYR A 58 -1.61 10.81 -0.85
CA TYR A 58 -1.35 12.21 -0.55
C TYR A 58 -1.58 12.49 0.93
N ALA A 59 -0.72 13.31 1.53
CA ALA A 59 -0.97 13.97 2.80
C ALA A 59 -1.25 15.44 2.50
N ASP A 60 -2.51 15.84 2.68
CA ASP A 60 -3.03 17.11 2.16
C ASP A 60 -2.71 17.21 0.66
N GLU A 61 -1.93 18.19 0.22
CA GLU A 61 -1.53 18.38 -1.18
C GLU A 61 -0.16 17.79 -1.54
N VAL A 62 0.51 17.11 -0.59
CA VAL A 62 1.85 16.55 -0.79
C VAL A 62 1.74 15.06 -1.16
N PRO A 63 2.33 14.61 -2.29
CA PRO A 63 2.43 13.19 -2.57
C PRO A 63 3.41 12.53 -1.59
N VAL A 64 2.96 11.49 -0.91
CA VAL A 64 3.74 10.80 0.14
C VAL A 64 3.86 9.30 -0.07
N GLY A 65 3.16 8.71 -1.03
CA GLY A 65 3.25 7.28 -1.26
C GLY A 65 2.47 6.78 -2.46
N PHE A 66 2.36 5.46 -2.54
CA PHE A 66 1.74 4.74 -3.65
C PHE A 66 1.05 3.47 -3.13
N VAL A 67 -0.09 3.16 -3.74
CA VAL A 67 -0.83 1.92 -3.46
C VAL A 67 -1.37 1.32 -4.75
N MET A 68 -1.27 0.00 -4.87
CA MET A 68 -1.79 -0.79 -5.98
C MET A 68 -2.45 -2.05 -5.46
N TRP A 69 -3.62 -2.36 -5.99
CA TRP A 69 -4.37 -3.56 -5.67
C TRP A 69 -5.05 -4.11 -6.92
N LYS A 70 -5.53 -5.35 -6.82
CA LYS A 70 -6.36 -6.00 -7.83
C LYS A 70 -7.35 -6.94 -7.15
N PRO A 71 -8.42 -7.39 -7.83
CA PRO A 71 -9.15 -8.58 -7.39
C PRO A 71 -8.19 -9.77 -7.27
N SER A 72 -8.36 -10.57 -6.23
CA SER A 72 -7.79 -11.92 -6.13
C SER A 72 -8.51 -12.85 -7.12
N ASP A 73 -8.02 -14.09 -7.22
CA ASP A 73 -8.74 -15.15 -7.92
C ASP A 73 -9.87 -15.74 -7.05
N GLU A 74 -9.90 -15.42 -5.75
CA GLU A 74 -11.01 -15.66 -4.84
C GLU A 74 -12.09 -14.57 -4.95
N THR A 75 -13.36 -14.98 -4.95
CA THR A 75 -14.52 -14.09 -4.99
C THR A 75 -14.58 -13.16 -3.77
N GLU A 76 -14.92 -11.87 -3.99
CA GLU A 76 -15.00 -10.84 -2.93
C GLU A 76 -13.68 -10.58 -2.17
N VAL A 77 -12.54 -11.05 -2.69
CA VAL A 77 -11.21 -10.84 -2.09
C VAL A 77 -10.36 -9.89 -2.93
N ALA A 78 -9.83 -8.84 -2.31
CA ALA A 78 -8.85 -7.94 -2.92
C ALA A 78 -7.42 -8.36 -2.56
N TYR A 79 -6.48 -8.15 -3.47
CA TYR A 79 -5.06 -8.36 -3.25
C TYR A 79 -4.32 -7.03 -3.30
N LEU A 80 -3.75 -6.61 -2.16
CA LEU A 80 -2.84 -5.48 -2.06
C LEU A 80 -1.47 -5.89 -2.64
N TRP A 81 -1.23 -5.46 -3.86
CA TRP A 81 -0.06 -5.85 -4.65
C TRP A 81 1.17 -4.98 -4.35
N ARG A 82 0.99 -3.66 -4.23
CA ARG A 82 2.08 -2.74 -3.87
C ARG A 82 1.60 -1.71 -2.88
N PHE A 83 2.46 -1.41 -1.92
CA PHE A 83 2.25 -0.33 -0.98
C PHE A 83 3.57 0.25 -0.54
N MET A 84 3.69 1.58 -0.58
CA MET A 84 4.83 2.28 -0.01
C MET A 84 4.46 3.68 0.46
N ILE A 85 5.18 4.14 1.49
CA ILE A 85 5.23 5.53 1.92
C ILE A 85 6.69 5.97 1.82
N ASP A 86 6.91 7.13 1.21
CA ASP A 86 8.22 7.74 1.05
C ASP A 86 8.91 7.91 2.42
N HIS A 87 10.20 7.59 2.48
CA HIS A 87 10.97 7.57 3.72
C HIS A 87 10.94 8.91 4.47
N LYS A 88 10.85 10.04 3.77
CA LYS A 88 10.77 11.39 4.38
C LYS A 88 9.42 11.64 5.08
N HIS A 89 8.44 10.78 4.82
CA HIS A 89 7.07 10.88 5.32
C HIS A 89 6.66 9.69 6.21
N GLN A 90 7.59 8.79 6.53
CA GLN A 90 7.35 7.68 7.47
C GLN A 90 7.27 8.15 8.93
N LYS A 91 6.81 7.25 9.82
CA LYS A 91 6.60 7.49 11.27
C LYS A 91 5.60 8.62 11.61
N LYS A 92 4.82 9.07 10.64
CA LYS A 92 3.74 10.08 10.79
C LYS A 92 2.33 9.49 10.80
N GLY A 93 2.21 8.15 10.79
CA GLY A 93 0.91 7.45 10.75
C GLY A 93 0.23 7.39 9.37
N TYR A 94 0.83 7.98 8.34
CA TYR A 94 0.26 8.03 6.99
C TYR A 94 0.00 6.65 6.39
N ALA A 95 0.88 5.70 6.66
CA ALA A 95 0.73 4.33 6.15
C ALA A 95 -0.58 3.68 6.63
N LYS A 96 -0.87 3.79 7.93
CA LYS A 96 -2.09 3.26 8.53
C LYS A 96 -3.34 3.94 7.95
N GLN A 97 -3.32 5.26 7.84
CA GLN A 97 -4.46 6.02 7.29
C GLN A 97 -4.71 5.72 5.81
N ALA A 98 -3.65 5.51 5.01
CA ALA A 98 -3.77 5.13 3.60
C ALA A 98 -4.41 3.76 3.42
N ILE A 99 -4.00 2.76 4.23
CA ILE A 99 -4.62 1.42 4.19
C ILE A 99 -6.07 1.47 4.71
N THR A 100 -6.38 2.26 5.74
CA THR A 100 -7.77 2.44 6.19
C THR A 100 -8.65 2.97 5.05
N GLN A 101 -8.20 3.99 4.32
CA GLN A 101 -8.98 4.49 3.18
C GLN A 101 -9.11 3.49 2.04
N LEU A 102 -8.07 2.70 1.77
CA LEU A 102 -8.19 1.62 0.80
C LEU A 102 -9.25 0.61 1.25
N ILE A 103 -9.25 0.22 2.53
CA ILE A 103 -10.21 -0.72 3.09
C ILE A 103 -11.64 -0.20 2.96
N ASP A 104 -11.89 1.06 3.27
CA ASP A 104 -13.22 1.64 3.14
C ASP A 104 -13.67 1.66 1.66
N LEU A 105 -12.79 2.05 0.74
CA LEU A 105 -13.06 1.98 -0.70
C LEU A 105 -13.38 0.55 -1.18
N LEU A 106 -12.63 -0.44 -0.67
CA LEU A 106 -12.85 -1.85 -1.02
C LEU A 106 -14.17 -2.37 -0.47
N ARG A 107 -14.53 -2.02 0.77
CA ARG A 107 -15.81 -2.40 1.39
C ARG A 107 -16.99 -1.82 0.59
N ASP A 108 -16.91 -0.55 0.21
CA ASP A 108 -17.92 0.12 -0.62
C ASP A 108 -18.03 -0.50 -2.03
N SER A 109 -16.96 -1.12 -2.50
CA SER A 109 -16.91 -1.84 -3.78
C SER A 109 -17.33 -3.32 -3.68
N GLY A 110 -17.78 -3.78 -2.51
CA GLY A 110 -18.29 -5.14 -2.29
C GLY A 110 -17.25 -6.20 -1.93
N TYR A 111 -16.01 -5.82 -1.65
CA TYR A 111 -15.02 -6.76 -1.12
C TYR A 111 -15.28 -7.04 0.36
N ARG A 112 -15.03 -8.28 0.78
CA ARG A 112 -15.16 -8.74 2.19
C ARG A 112 -13.84 -9.06 2.84
N GLN A 113 -12.78 -9.20 2.05
CA GLN A 113 -11.44 -9.51 2.54
C GLN A 113 -10.38 -8.80 1.69
N ILE A 114 -9.28 -8.43 2.32
CA ILE A 114 -8.05 -8.02 1.66
C ILE A 114 -6.92 -8.98 2.02
N GLN A 115 -6.09 -9.32 1.05
CA GLN A 115 -4.90 -10.14 1.19
C GLN A 115 -3.67 -9.37 0.73
N THR A 116 -2.50 -9.75 1.23
CA THR A 116 -1.21 -9.30 0.71
C THR A 116 -0.16 -10.38 0.95
N SER A 117 1.03 -10.23 0.37
CA SER A 117 2.17 -11.09 0.68
C SER A 117 3.36 -10.23 1.14
N VAL A 118 4.15 -10.76 2.06
CA VAL A 118 5.32 -10.05 2.59
C VAL A 118 6.53 -10.96 2.65
N VAL A 119 7.70 -10.44 2.33
CA VAL A 119 8.97 -11.11 2.63
C VAL A 119 9.15 -11.13 4.16
N ILE A 120 9.37 -12.32 4.73
CA ILE A 120 9.71 -12.46 6.15
C ILE A 120 11.17 -12.03 6.34
N GLY A 121 11.40 -11.14 7.31
CA GLY A 121 12.76 -10.76 7.72
C GLY A 121 12.78 -9.51 8.59
N ASP A 122 13.93 -9.27 9.22
CA ASP A 122 14.13 -8.08 10.03
C ASP A 122 13.96 -6.80 9.21
N GLY A 123 13.24 -5.84 9.78
CA GLY A 123 12.86 -4.59 9.09
C GLY A 123 11.76 -4.75 8.04
N GLY A 124 11.19 -5.96 7.89
CA GLY A 124 10.07 -6.23 6.99
C GLY A 124 8.74 -5.64 7.46
N PRO A 125 7.71 -5.59 6.59
CA PRO A 125 6.46 -4.91 6.88
C PRO A 125 5.48 -5.73 7.74
N LEU A 126 5.84 -6.95 8.15
CA LEU A 126 4.94 -7.87 8.87
C LEU A 126 4.32 -7.25 10.13
N ASN A 127 5.14 -6.64 10.99
CA ASN A 127 4.65 -5.98 12.21
C ASN A 127 3.73 -4.80 11.91
N PHE A 128 3.98 -4.09 10.80
CA PHE A 128 3.09 -3.02 10.35
C PHE A 128 1.72 -3.59 9.98
N TYR A 129 1.66 -4.64 9.14
CA TYR A 129 0.39 -5.26 8.73
C TYR A 129 -0.39 -5.86 9.92
N ARG A 130 0.29 -6.54 10.86
CA ARG A 130 -0.32 -7.00 12.11
C ARG A 130 -0.93 -5.86 12.93
N SER A 131 -0.24 -4.73 13.03
CA SER A 131 -0.74 -3.55 13.79
C SER A 131 -2.00 -2.91 13.19
N ILE A 132 -2.32 -3.24 11.94
CA ILE A 132 -3.53 -2.81 11.25
C ILE A 132 -4.49 -3.99 11.02
N GLY A 133 -4.36 -5.07 11.79
CA GLY A 133 -5.34 -6.16 11.85
C GLY A 133 -5.26 -7.17 10.70
N PHE A 134 -4.10 -7.31 10.05
CA PHE A 134 -3.84 -8.47 9.19
C PHE A 134 -3.34 -9.63 10.04
N ASP A 135 -3.88 -10.81 9.76
CA ASP A 135 -3.46 -12.08 10.32
C ASP A 135 -2.56 -12.82 9.33
N GLU A 136 -1.56 -13.53 9.85
CA GLU A 136 -0.78 -14.46 9.03
C GLU A 136 -1.57 -15.70 8.71
N THR A 137 -1.39 -16.19 7.50
CA THR A 137 -1.84 -17.52 7.11
C THR A 137 -0.69 -18.51 7.14
N ASP A 138 -1.00 -19.81 7.04
CA ASP A 138 0.02 -20.83 6.83
C ASP A 138 0.56 -20.89 5.38
N ALA A 139 0.01 -20.08 4.47
CA ALA A 139 0.39 -20.09 3.06
C ALA A 139 1.67 -19.26 2.80
N MET A 140 2.56 -19.85 2.00
CA MET A 140 3.78 -19.24 1.51
C MET A 140 3.81 -19.32 -0.01
N LEU A 141 4.09 -18.19 -0.67
CA LEU A 141 4.24 -18.11 -2.11
C LEU A 141 5.57 -18.74 -2.56
N ALA A 142 5.66 -19.12 -3.84
CA ALA A 142 6.86 -19.75 -4.40
C ALA A 142 8.13 -18.88 -4.30
N ASN A 143 7.97 -17.56 -4.16
CA ASN A 143 9.07 -16.60 -3.95
C ASN A 143 9.47 -16.43 -2.47
N GLY A 144 8.89 -17.23 -1.55
CA GLY A 144 9.20 -17.19 -0.12
C GLY A 144 8.43 -16.11 0.67
N GLU A 145 7.45 -15.45 0.06
CA GLU A 145 6.61 -14.47 0.75
C GLU A 145 5.47 -15.14 1.53
N ARG A 146 5.20 -14.64 2.74
CA ARG A 146 4.11 -15.07 3.61
C ARG A 146 2.82 -14.34 3.24
N VAL A 147 1.74 -15.08 3.07
CA VAL A 147 0.42 -14.49 2.80
C VAL A 147 -0.22 -14.03 4.11
N LEU A 148 -0.75 -12.80 4.09
CA LEU A 148 -1.51 -12.17 5.16
C LEU A 148 -2.92 -11.85 4.69
N THR A 149 -3.90 -11.95 5.57
CA THR A 149 -5.30 -11.61 5.25
C THR A 149 -5.91 -10.71 6.32
N ARG A 150 -6.93 -9.94 5.94
CA ARG A 150 -7.75 -9.15 6.85
C ARG A 150 -9.18 -9.09 6.33
N SER A 151 -10.15 -9.37 7.19
CA SER A 151 -11.57 -9.14 6.90
C SER A 151 -11.88 -7.64 6.86
N LEU A 152 -12.72 -7.23 5.91
CA LEU A 152 -13.13 -5.83 5.69
C LEU A 152 -14.43 -5.52 6.41
#